data_AF-A0A6P1A0V5-F1
#
_entry.id   AF-A0A6P1A0V5-F1
#
_cell.length_a   1.000
_cell.length_b   1.000
_cell.length_c   1.000
_cell.angle_alpha   90.00
_cell.angle_beta   90.00
_cell.angle_gamma   90.00
#
_symmetry.space_group_name_H-M   'P 1'
#
loop_
_entity.id
_entity.type
_entity.pdbx_description
1 polymer ?
#
loop_
_entity_poly.entity_id
_entity_poly.type
_entity_poly.pdbx_seq_one_letter_code
_entity_poly.pdbx_strand_id
1 'polypeptide(L)' 'KIIGATKPLEAEPGTIRGDYGLDTGRNLIHGSDAIETAQQEISLWFKEEELVSWEPTITSWLYE' A
#
# COMPACT_ATOMS: atom_id res chain seq x y z
N LYS A 1 -6.51 1.32 -8.49
CA LYS A 1 -5.90 0.94 -7.19
C LYS A 1 -4.44 0.58 -7.45
N ILE A 2 -3.46 1.01 -6.66
CA ILE A 2 -2.02 0.94 -7.04
C ILE A 2 -1.45 -0.50 -7.06
N ILE A 3 -1.76 -1.31 -6.04
CA ILE A 3 -1.16 -2.65 -5.91
C ILE A 3 -1.66 -3.65 -6.97
N GLY A 4 -2.93 -3.58 -7.35
CA GLY A 4 -3.60 -4.57 -8.20
C GLY A 4 -4.20 -5.76 -7.44
N ALA A 5 -4.92 -6.63 -8.16
CA ALA A 5 -5.58 -7.81 -7.59
C ALA A 5 -4.60 -8.75 -6.86
N THR A 6 -5.08 -9.53 -5.88
CA THR A 6 -4.23 -10.47 -5.11
C THR A 6 -3.56 -11.53 -5.99
N LYS A 7 -4.27 -11.97 -7.03
CA LYS A 7 -3.77 -12.90 -8.04
C LYS A 7 -3.16 -12.06 -9.17
N PRO A 8 -1.82 -12.11 -9.40
CA PRO A 8 -1.18 -11.21 -10.37
C PRO A 8 -1.76 -11.30 -11.78
N LEU A 9 -2.14 -12.50 -12.23
CA LEU A 9 -2.73 -12.73 -13.56
C LEU A 9 -4.12 -12.11 -13.75
N GLU A 10 -4.77 -11.66 -12.66
CA GLU A 10 -6.04 -10.91 -12.70
C GLU A 10 -5.82 -9.41 -12.43
N ALA A 11 -4.58 -8.98 -12.21
CA ALA A 11 -4.26 -7.57 -11.97
C ALA A 11 -4.10 -6.82 -13.29
N GLU A 12 -4.62 -5.60 -13.35
CA GLU A 12 -4.56 -4.76 -14.55
C GLU A 12 -3.11 -4.28 -14.80
N PRO A 13 -2.68 -4.15 -16.08
CA PRO A 13 -1.41 -3.50 -16.42
C PRO A 13 -1.32 -2.09 -15.84
N GLY A 14 -0.13 -1.69 -15.39
CA GLY A 14 0.12 -0.44 -14.67
C GLY A 14 -0.08 -0.53 -13.16
N THR A 15 -0.61 -1.65 -12.65
CA THR A 15 -0.58 -1.96 -11.22
C THR A 15 0.69 -2.72 -10.86
N ILE A 16 1.16 -2.62 -9.61
CA ILE A 16 2.41 -3.27 -9.18
C ILE A 16 2.40 -4.78 -9.49
N ARG A 17 1.31 -5.47 -9.16
CA ARG A 17 1.21 -6.93 -9.43
C ARG A 17 0.96 -7.25 -10.89
N GLY A 18 0.27 -6.39 -11.64
CA GLY A 18 0.08 -6.59 -13.08
C GLY A 18 1.39 -6.45 -13.86
N ASP A 19 2.28 -5.55 -13.44
CA ASP A 19 3.55 -5.28 -14.11
C ASP A 19 4.68 -6.23 -13.67
N TYR A 20 4.68 -6.66 -12.41
CA TYR A 20 5.82 -7.38 -11.81
C TYR A 20 5.48 -8.74 -11.20
N GLY A 21 4.19 -9.08 -11.04
CA GLY A 21 3.77 -10.32 -10.41
C GLY A 21 3.49 -11.45 -11.40
N LEU A 22 3.61 -12.70 -10.94
CA LEU A 22 3.28 -13.89 -11.74
C LEU A 22 2.48 -14.91 -10.93
N ASP A 23 2.96 -15.26 -9.74
CA ASP A 23 2.34 -16.25 -8.86
C ASP A 23 1.66 -15.61 -7.64
N THR A 24 0.53 -16.18 -7.21
CA THR A 24 -0.25 -15.63 -6.09
C THR A 24 0.50 -15.74 -4.75
N GLY A 25 1.27 -16.82 -4.54
CA GLY A 25 2.09 -17.00 -3.35
C GLY A 25 3.39 -16.19 -3.37
N ARG A 26 3.66 -15.45 -4.46
CA ARG A 26 4.83 -14.59 -4.68
C ARG A 26 4.42 -13.25 -5.30
N ASN A 27 3.36 -12.63 -4.78
CA ASN A 27 2.77 -11.40 -5.32
C ASN A 27 3.40 -10.08 -4.78
N LEU A 28 4.65 -10.17 -4.30
CA LEU A 28 5.60 -9.11 -3.95
C LEU A 28 5.27 -8.20 -2.76
N ILE A 29 4.03 -7.73 -2.62
CA ILE A 29 3.67 -6.66 -1.68
C ILE A 29 2.34 -6.94 -0.98
N HIS A 30 2.20 -6.48 0.27
CA HIS A 30 0.96 -6.44 1.04
C HIS A 30 0.47 -4.99 1.19
N GLY A 31 -0.83 -4.80 1.33
CA GLY A 31 -1.43 -3.54 1.73
C GLY A 31 -2.75 -3.79 2.41
N SER A 32 -3.04 -3.05 3.47
CA SER A 32 -4.25 -3.18 4.27
C SER A 32 -5.50 -3.03 3.41
N ASP A 33 -6.52 -3.84 3.69
CA ASP A 33 -7.73 -3.94 2.88
C ASP A 33 -8.86 -3.00 3.33
N ALA A 34 -8.79 -2.47 4.56
CA ALA A 34 -9.74 -1.54 5.16
C ALA A 34 -9.03 -0.56 6.12
N ILE A 35 -9.75 0.46 6.60
CA ILE A 35 -9.20 1.43 7.55
C ILE A 35 -8.91 0.77 8.90
N GLU A 36 -9.81 -0.11 9.34
CA GLU A 36 -9.70 -0.82 10.62
C GLU A 36 -8.50 -1.78 10.62
N THR A 37 -8.29 -2.51 9.52
CA THR A 37 -7.12 -3.40 9.37
C THR A 37 -5.84 -2.61 9.22
N ALA A 38 -5.85 -1.45 8.56
CA ALA A 38 -4.69 -0.56 8.50
C ALA A 38 -4.26 -0.07 9.88
N GLN A 39 -5.20 0.38 10.72
CA GLN A 39 -4.90 0.82 12.09
C GLN A 39 -4.29 -0.31 12.93
N GLN A 40 -4.84 -1.52 12.81
CA GLN A 40 -4.32 -2.71 13.50
C GLN A 40 -2.93 -3.11 13.01
N GLU A 41 -2.71 -3.14 11.70
CA GLU A 41 -1.43 -3.48 11.10
C GLU A 41 -0.36 -2.44 11.45
N ILE A 42 -0.64 -1.14 11.33
CA ILE A 42 0.32 -0.08 11.70
C ILE A 42 0.77 -0.24 13.16
N SER A 43 -0.18 -0.43 14.08
CA SER A 43 0.12 -0.60 15.51
C SER A 43 0.82 -1.93 15.84
N LEU A 44 0.67 -2.95 14.99
CA LEU A 44 1.35 -4.23 15.13
C LEU A 44 2.82 -4.14 14.68
N TRP A 45 3.09 -3.41 13.59
CA TRP A 45 4.41 -3.35 12.96
C TRP A 45 5.29 -2.22 13.49
N PHE A 46 4.69 -1.12 13.95
CA PHE A 46 5.40 0.08 14.41
C PHE A 46 4.91 0.50 15.78
N LYS A 47 5.83 1.00 16.60
CA LYS A 47 5.51 1.78 17.78
C LYS A 47 5.17 3.22 17.38
N GLU A 48 4.42 3.90 18.23
CA GLU A 48 4.02 5.28 17.98
C GLU A 48 5.23 6.21 17.79
N GLU A 49 6.30 6.01 18.56
CA GLU A 49 7.52 6.81 18.45
C GLU A 49 8.32 6.59 17.14
N GLU A 50 8.01 5.54 16.37
CA GLU A 50 8.61 5.30 15.05
C GLU A 50 7.88 6.07 13.94
N LEU A 51 6.69 6.60 14.21
CA LEU A 51 5.90 7.39 13.26
C LEU A 51 6.33 8.86 13.29
N VAL A 52 6.86 9.34 12.17
CA VAL A 52 7.38 10.71 12.06
C VAL A 52 6.33 11.63 11.46
N SER A 53 5.96 12.68 12.21
CA SER A 53 5.14 13.77 11.71
C SER A 53 6.02 14.86 11.08
N TRP A 54 5.68 15.23 9.84
CA TRP A 54 6.35 16.31 9.09
C TRP A 54 5.38 16.88 8.05
N GLU A 55 5.67 18.08 7.56
CA GLU A 55 4.84 18.76 6.56
C GLU A 55 5.50 18.70 5.16
N PRO A 56 4.94 17.98 4.19
CA PRO A 56 5.45 17.98 2.83
C PRO A 56 5.30 19.34 2.16
N THR A 57 6.38 19.87 1.59
CA THR A 57 6.32 21.14 0.83
C THR A 57 5.36 21.08 -0.37
N ILE A 58 5.06 19.87 -0.86
CA ILE A 58 4.14 19.66 -1.97
C ILE A 58 2.66 19.68 -1.55
N THR A 59 2.33 19.63 -0.25
CA THR A 59 0.94 19.54 0.25
C THR A 59 0.03 20.60 -0.36
N SER A 60 0.50 21.86 -0.45
CA SER A 60 -0.28 22.98 -1.01
C SER A 60 -0.59 22.88 -2.50
N TRP A 61 0.08 21.97 -3.22
CA TRP A 61 -0.17 21.70 -4.64
C TRP A 61 -0.99 20.43 -4.86
N LEU A 62 -1.18 19.61 -3.81
CA LEU A 62 -1.93 18.35 -3.87
C LEU A 62 -3.36 18.49 -3.36
N TYR A 63 -3.57 19.31 -2.33
CA TYR A 63 -4.84 19.50 -1.66
C TYR A 63 -5.28 20.96 -1.77
N GLU A 64 -6.58 21.19 -2.02
CA GLU A 64 -7.23 22.51 -1.97
C GLU A 64 -7.60 22.89 -0.54
#